data_AF-A0A6D0IHE6-F1
#
_entry.id   AF-A0A6D0IHE6-F1
#
_cell.length_a   1.000
_cell.length_b   1.000
_cell.length_c   1.000
_cell.angle_alpha   90.00
_cell.angle_beta   90.00
_cell.angle_gamma   90.00
#
_symmetry.space_group_name_H-M   'P 1'
#
loop_
_entity.id
_entity.type
_entity.pdbx_description
1 polymer ?
#
loop_
_entity_poly.entity_id
_entity_poly.type
_entity_poly.pdbx_seq_one_letter_code
_entity_poly.pdbx_strand_id
1 'polypeptide(L)' 'MLHTLHRSPWLTDFAALLRLLSEGDELLLLQDGVTAAVDGNRYLESLRNAPIKVYALNEDLIARGL' A
#
# COMPACT_ATOMS: atom_id res chain seq x y z
N MET A 1 6.18 -12.80 4.08
CA MET A 1 7.20 -12.00 3.36
C MET A 1 6.88 -10.52 3.52
N LEU A 2 7.90 -9.65 3.53
CA LEU A 2 7.71 -8.20 3.52
C LEU A 2 7.72 -7.69 2.07
N HIS A 3 6.60 -7.10 1.65
CA HIS A 3 6.45 -6.40 0.39
C HIS A 3 6.57 -4.89 0.60
N THR A 4 6.99 -4.17 -0.43
CA THR A 4 7.11 -2.71 -0.38
C THR A 4 6.45 -2.08 -1.59
N LEU A 5 5.61 -1.07 -1.37
CA LEU A 5 5.07 -0.21 -2.43
C LEU A 5 5.66 1.18 -2.27
N HIS A 6 6.60 1.55 -3.14
CA HIS A 6 7.26 2.86 -3.13
C HIS A 6 6.72 3.83 -4.20
N ARG A 7 5.99 3.31 -5.20
CA ARG A 7 5.37 4.13 -6.26
C ARG A 7 3.88 4.29 -6.01
N SER A 8 3.34 5.39 -6.50
CA SER A 8 1.90 5.64 -6.54
C SER A 8 1.15 4.42 -7.10
N PRO A 9 0.06 3.97 -6.46
CA PRO A 9 -0.75 2.85 -6.96
C PRO A 9 -1.51 3.22 -8.26
N TRP A 10 -1.55 4.49 -8.64
CA TRP A 10 -2.04 4.94 -9.96
C TRP A 10 -1.03 4.71 -11.09
N LEU A 11 0.26 4.57 -10.76
CA LEU A 11 1.36 4.41 -11.72
C LEU A 11 2.02 3.03 -11.64
N THR A 12 1.38 2.08 -10.97
CA THR A 12 1.90 0.73 -10.74
C THR A 12 0.86 -0.31 -11.14
N ASP A 13 1.30 -1.50 -11.57
CA ASP A 13 0.41 -2.66 -11.72
C ASP A 13 0.01 -3.19 -10.33
N PHE A 14 -0.98 -2.52 -9.74
CA PHE A 14 -1.48 -2.85 -8.40
C PHE A 14 -2.15 -4.22 -8.36
N ALA A 15 -2.76 -4.66 -9.47
CA ALA A 15 -3.37 -5.98 -9.54
C ALA A 15 -2.30 -7.09 -9.48
N ALA A 16 -1.13 -6.88 -10.10
CA ALA A 16 -0.01 -7.79 -9.95
C ALA A 16 0.51 -7.83 -8.51
N LEU A 17 0.63 -6.67 -7.84
CA LEU A 17 0.99 -6.64 -6.41
C LEU A 17 0.05 -7.50 -5.59
N LEU A 18 -1.28 -7.32 -5.73
CA LEU A 18 -2.27 -8.09 -4.98
C LEU A 18 -2.16 -9.61 -5.19
N ARG A 19 -1.82 -10.06 -6.40
CA ARG A 19 -1.63 -11.49 -6.70
C ARG A 19 -0.41 -12.11 -6.03
N LEU A 20 0.55 -11.29 -5.57
CA LEU A 20 1.74 -11.74 -4.87
C LEU A 20 1.53 -11.82 -3.34
N LEU A 21 0.45 -11.22 -2.83
CA LEU A 21 0.16 -11.19 -1.40
C LEU A 21 -0.43 -12.52 -0.94
N SER A 22 0.16 -13.11 0.09
CA SER A 22 -0.32 -14.33 0.75
C SER A 22 -0.61 -14.09 2.22
N GLU A 23 -1.36 -14.99 2.85
CA GLU A 23 -1.66 -14.92 4.28
C GLU A 23 -0.38 -14.82 5.11
N GLY A 24 -0.36 -13.89 6.07
CA GLY A 24 0.80 -13.63 6.93
C GLY A 24 1.89 -12.78 6.29
N ASP A 25 1.72 -12.33 5.04
CA ASP A 25 2.57 -11.30 4.47
C ASP A 25 2.30 -9.92 5.09
N GLU A 26 3.28 -9.03 4.90
CA GLU A 26 3.23 -7.65 5.33
C GLU A 26 3.51 -6.74 4.14
N LEU A 27 2.84 -5.59 4.07
CA LEU A 27 3.08 -4.56 3.06
C LEU A 27 3.44 -3.24 3.73
N LEU A 28 4.60 -2.69 3.38
CA LEU A 28 5.01 -1.35 3.75
C LEU A 28 4.76 -0.37 2.59
N LEU A 29 3.93 0.63 2.85
CA LEU A 29 3.76 1.80 2.00
C LEU A 29 4.81 2.85 2.36
N LEU A 30 5.57 3.29 1.37
CA LEU A 30 6.61 4.31 1.52
C LEU A 30 6.65 5.15 0.25
N GLN A 31 7.36 6.28 0.29
CA GLN A 31 7.43 7.24 -0.81
C GLN A 31 6.03 7.49 -1.40
N ASP A 32 5.85 7.48 -2.72
CA ASP A 32 4.55 7.75 -3.34
C ASP A 32 3.53 6.64 -3.10
N GLY A 33 3.96 5.48 -2.62
CA GLY A 33 3.08 4.37 -2.27
C GLY A 33 2.15 4.68 -1.09
N VAL A 34 2.49 5.62 -0.22
CA VAL A 34 1.61 6.04 0.89
C VAL A 34 0.29 6.66 0.41
N THR A 35 0.24 7.12 -0.84
CA THR A 35 -1.01 7.59 -1.46
C THR A 35 -2.06 6.48 -1.60
N ALA A 36 -1.67 5.21 -1.49
CA ALA A 36 -2.61 4.09 -1.37
C ALA A 36 -3.42 4.13 -0.07
N ALA A 37 -2.91 4.76 0.99
CA ALA A 37 -3.54 4.84 2.31
C ALA A 37 -4.59 5.96 2.45
N VAL A 38 -4.86 6.73 1.38
CA VAL A 38 -5.87 7.81 1.43
C VAL A 38 -7.27 7.22 1.55
N ASP A 39 -8.03 7.65 2.56
CA ASP A 39 -9.40 7.17 2.77
C ASP A 39 -10.31 7.41 1.56
N GLY A 40 -11.20 6.46 1.29
CA GLY A 40 -12.18 6.53 0.21
C GLY A 40 -11.65 6.16 -1.18
N ASN A 41 -10.39 5.73 -1.31
CA ASN A 41 -9.84 5.26 -2.58
C ASN A 41 -9.92 3.71 -2.73
N ARG A 42 -9.97 3.24 -3.98
CA ARG A 42 -10.10 1.81 -4.32
C ARG A 42 -8.93 0.92 -3.87
N TYR A 43 -7.74 1.49 -3.74
CA TYR A 43 -6.53 0.77 -3.36
C TYR A 43 -6.56 0.44 -1.88
N LEU A 44 -6.94 1.39 -1.03
CA LEU A 44 -7.11 1.15 0.41
C LEU A 44 -8.13 0.06 0.67
N GLU A 45 -9.28 0.10 -0.01
CA GLU A 45 -10.30 -0.95 0.11
C GLU A 45 -9.78 -2.33 -0.33
N SER A 46 -9.00 -2.39 -1.40
CA SER A 46 -8.37 -3.64 -1.84
C SER A 46 -7.36 -4.18 -0.83
N LEU A 47 -6.58 -3.28 -0.20
CA LEU A 47 -5.62 -3.65 0.85
C LEU A 47 -6.31 -4.10 2.14
N ARG A 48 -7.42 -3.46 2.53
CA ARG A 48 -8.24 -3.85 3.69
C ARG A 48 -8.85 -5.25 3.54
N ASN A 49 -9.12 -5.67 2.31
CA ASN A 49 -9.66 -6.99 2.00
C ASN A 49 -8.60 -8.07 1.80
N ALA A 50 -7.31 -7.72 1.77
CA ALA A 50 -6.22 -8.68 1.63
C ALA A 50 -5.86 -9.30 3.00
N PRO A 51 -5.46 -10.58 3.07
CA PRO A 51 -5.14 -11.27 4.32
C PRO A 51 -3.72 -10.93 4.84
N ILE A 52 -3.36 -9.65 4.79
CA ILE A 52 -2.03 -9.14 5.12
C ILE A 52 -2.09 -7.99 6.13
N LYS A 53 -0.97 -7.69 6.77
CA LYS A 53 -0.82 -6.45 7.53
C LYS A 53 -0.30 -5.35 6.62
N VAL A 54 -0.83 -4.15 6.77
CA VAL A 54 -0.42 -2.97 5.99
C VAL A 54 0.10 -1.92 6.94
N TYR A 55 1.28 -1.40 6.63
CA TYR A 55 1.93 -0.31 7.35
C TYR A 55 2.20 0.83 6.38
N ALA A 56 2.27 2.05 6.90
CA ALA A 56 2.68 3.22 6.13
C ALA A 56 3.79 3.96 6.88
N LEU A 57 4.80 4.43 6.15
CA LEU A 57 5.87 5.22 6.73
C LEU A 57 5.34 6.63 7.05
N ASN A 58 5.32 6.97 8.33
CA ASN A 58 4.70 8.20 8.83
C ASN A 58 5.38 9.46 8.27
N GLU A 59 6.69 9.42 8.11
CA GLU A 59 7.48 10.51 7.52
C GLU A 59 7.05 10.80 6.08
N ASP A 60 6.75 9.76 5.28
CA ASP A 60 6.30 9.91 3.90
C ASP A 60 4.84 10.37 3.79
N LEU A 61 3.99 9.99 4.76
CA LEU A 61 2.63 10.51 4.90
C LEU A 61 2.66 12.02 5.15
N ILE A 62 3.41 12.44 6.18
CA ILE A 62 3.57 13.85 6.54
C ILE A 62 4.16 14.65 5.37
N ALA A 63 5.16 14.12 4.67
CA ALA A 63 5.77 14.77 3.52
C ALA A 63 4.79 15.00 2.34
N ARG A 64 3.72 14.20 2.27
CA ARG A 64 2.64 14.33 1.26
C ARG A 64 1.40 15.04 1.79
N GLY A 65 1.40 15.46 3.06
CA GLY A 65 0.26 16.12 3.70
C GLY A 65 -0.93 15.19 3.95
N LEU A 66 -0.66 13.89 4.16
CA LEU A 66 -1.65 12.86 4.48
C LEU A 66 -1.72 12.58 5.98
#